data_AF-A0A536E665-F1
#
_entry.id   AF-A0A536E665-F1
#
_cell.length_a   1.000
_cell.length_b   1.000
_cell.length_c   1.000
_cell.angle_alpha   90.00
_cell.angle_beta   90.00
_cell.angle_gamma   90.00
#
_symmetry.space_group_name_H-M   'P 1'
#
loop_
_entity.id
_entity.type
_entity.pdbx_description
1 polymer ?
#
loop_
_entity_poly.entity_id
_entity_poly.type
_entity_poly.pdbx_seq_one_letter_code
_entity_poly.pdbx_strand_id
1 'polypeptide(L)'
;MKFDLTGLGSASIKTATLRMMVTNGSSGTQSLKLGADTSWGESAITYSNRPALGAAFKTFAGGAQGTWATVDVTGGVSGMAGRVLTLAIDSASSDGYAFYSRENPIDKVTLVIETAGAGSPSSTPTRTPTAKPSSSSTPTRTPTSTPTPTRMPTATPSPAPTVTASSPGGKGVALRPFVQYWGSNRAGMDSDFADMKAGGITWARIDLFNTASPDPNFDYAVQSAKSHGINVLITVHKTPPETDLGTDADRAVYRTWLGQMVDRYKYHVKYWAINNEPNLHYEWNIDDNAGSNQTAYEASVARYVQHLRDGYETVKAKDPSAVVLFAGLSEWTVERYMDALIKTDAYRYFDIIPFHPYGYNPDRVLSRFNSFKGKLNLNSNYSRKPIWVTEIGFNTSWSNKAGYVTSEQTKASYLAQTLPRLKAASAQLPIFWYTLHENEDVGGFALTRKNKTTLQTTYLPAYYTYRDLVYPQ
;
A
#
# COMPACT_ATOMS: atom_id res chain seq x y z
N MET A 1 -25.51 -6.41 9.39
CA MET A 1 -24.46 -5.49 8.89
C MET A 1 -24.68 -4.11 9.48
N LYS A 2 -23.61 -3.35 9.72
CA LYS A 2 -23.66 -1.97 10.24
C LYS A 2 -22.83 -1.04 9.35
N PHE A 3 -23.38 0.12 8.98
CA PHE A 3 -22.69 1.14 8.19
C PHE A 3 -22.77 2.49 8.92
N ASP A 4 -21.68 3.25 8.91
CA ASP A 4 -21.66 4.60 9.47
C ASP A 4 -21.81 5.63 8.34
N LEU A 5 -22.95 6.30 8.28
CA LEU A 5 -23.25 7.35 7.30
C LEU A 5 -23.22 8.75 7.94
N THR A 6 -22.71 8.89 9.16
CA THR A 6 -22.65 10.18 9.87
C THR A 6 -21.83 11.22 9.10
N GLY A 7 -20.77 10.79 8.41
CA GLY A 7 -19.94 11.65 7.56
C GLY A 7 -20.68 12.28 6.37
N LEU A 8 -21.89 11.80 6.03
CA LEU A 8 -22.71 12.41 4.96
C LEU A 8 -23.53 13.62 5.44
N GLY A 9 -23.62 13.86 6.75
CA GLY A 9 -24.41 14.97 7.30
C GLY A 9 -25.84 14.99 6.77
N SER A 10 -26.28 16.12 6.22
CA SER A 10 -27.61 16.28 5.61
C SER A 10 -27.61 16.11 4.08
N ALA A 11 -26.58 15.47 3.51
CA ALA A 11 -26.50 15.29 2.06
C ALA A 11 -27.64 14.40 1.54
N SER A 12 -28.17 14.74 0.35
CA SER A 12 -29.18 13.92 -0.30
C SER A 12 -28.52 12.74 -0.99
N ILE A 13 -28.80 11.52 -0.55
CA ILE A 13 -28.33 10.29 -1.20
C ILE A 13 -29.12 10.10 -2.50
N LYS A 14 -28.42 10.11 -3.64
CA LYS A 14 -28.97 9.96 -4.99
C LYS A 14 -29.05 8.50 -5.39
N THR A 15 -27.97 7.76 -5.18
CA THR A 15 -27.90 6.31 -5.41
C THR A 15 -27.16 5.65 -4.26
N ALA A 16 -27.55 4.42 -3.95
CA ALA A 16 -26.82 3.58 -3.03
C ALA A 16 -26.82 2.13 -3.51
N THR A 17 -25.63 1.54 -3.62
CA THR A 17 -25.43 0.17 -4.09
C THR A 17 -24.70 -0.63 -3.03
N LEU A 18 -25.32 -1.71 -2.58
CA LEU A 18 -24.71 -2.71 -1.72
C LEU A 18 -23.98 -3.75 -2.58
N ARG A 19 -22.68 -3.90 -2.39
CA ARG A 19 -21.84 -4.89 -3.08
C ARG A 19 -21.32 -5.89 -2.07
N MET A 20 -21.53 -7.18 -2.34
CA MET A 20 -21.16 -8.26 -1.42
C MET A 20 -20.59 -9.43 -2.22
N MET A 21 -19.35 -9.84 -1.93
CA MET A 21 -18.76 -11.05 -2.53
C MET A 21 -19.23 -12.28 -1.75
N VAL A 22 -19.82 -13.22 -2.47
CA VAL A 22 -20.44 -14.42 -1.88
C VAL A 22 -19.39 -15.45 -1.48
N THR A 23 -19.34 -15.80 -0.19
CA THR A 23 -18.45 -16.85 0.35
C THR A 23 -19.17 -18.18 0.55
N ASN A 24 -20.49 -18.16 0.74
CA ASN A 24 -21.36 -19.33 0.67
C ASN A 24 -22.61 -18.98 -0.13
N GLY A 25 -22.87 -19.72 -1.21
CA GLY A 25 -23.99 -19.45 -2.12
C GLY A 25 -25.35 -19.85 -1.56
N SER A 26 -26.41 -19.26 -2.11
CA SER A 26 -27.80 -19.61 -1.79
C SER A 26 -28.65 -19.59 -3.06
N SER A 27 -29.61 -20.50 -3.13
CA SER A 27 -30.62 -20.55 -4.20
C SER A 27 -31.89 -19.75 -3.85
N GLY A 28 -32.04 -19.36 -2.59
CA GLY A 28 -33.24 -18.70 -2.07
C GLY A 28 -33.29 -17.20 -2.30
N THR A 29 -34.51 -16.65 -2.32
CA THR A 29 -34.73 -15.20 -2.33
C THR A 29 -34.33 -14.59 -0.99
N GLN A 30 -33.62 -13.47 -1.06
CA GLN A 30 -33.11 -12.70 0.06
C GLN A 30 -33.91 -11.41 0.22
N SER A 31 -34.21 -11.02 1.45
CA SER A 31 -34.94 -9.79 1.79
C SER A 31 -34.04 -8.85 2.58
N LEU A 32 -33.88 -7.62 2.10
CA LEU A 32 -33.18 -6.56 2.82
C LEU A 32 -34.14 -5.80 3.72
N LYS A 33 -33.76 -5.69 5.00
CA LYS A 33 -34.53 -5.04 6.06
C LYS A 33 -33.64 -4.10 6.87
N LEU A 34 -34.23 -3.05 7.43
CA LEU A 34 -33.55 -2.14 8.34
C LEU A 34 -33.80 -2.54 9.79
N GLY A 35 -32.77 -2.43 10.62
CA GLY A 35 -32.88 -2.58 12.07
C GLY A 35 -32.96 -1.20 12.74
N ALA A 36 -33.85 -1.06 13.72
CA ALA A 36 -33.97 0.18 14.50
C ALA A 36 -32.81 0.40 15.46
N ASP A 37 -32.28 -0.70 16.03
CA ASP A 37 -31.14 -0.67 16.95
C ASP A 37 -29.81 -0.69 16.18
N THR A 38 -28.94 0.25 16.55
CA THR A 38 -27.57 0.42 16.02
C THR A 38 -26.50 0.28 17.10
N SER A 39 -26.89 0.00 18.35
CA SER A 39 -25.99 -0.11 19.50
C SER A 39 -25.34 -1.49 19.65
N TRP A 40 -25.85 -2.52 18.97
CA TRP A 40 -25.35 -3.89 19.04
C TRP A 40 -23.84 -4.01 18.71
N GLY A 41 -23.10 -4.78 19.49
CA GLY A 41 -21.70 -5.11 19.21
C GLY A 41 -21.58 -6.40 18.41
N GLU A 42 -20.64 -6.47 17.46
CA GLU A 42 -20.47 -7.64 16.60
C GLU A 42 -20.07 -8.91 17.35
N SER A 43 -19.26 -8.80 18.39
CA SER A 43 -18.88 -9.94 19.24
C SER A 43 -19.96 -10.36 20.25
N ALA A 44 -21.00 -9.54 20.44
CA ALA A 44 -22.06 -9.75 21.43
C ALA A 44 -23.42 -10.09 20.80
N ILE A 45 -23.57 -9.91 19.49
CA ILE A 45 -24.81 -10.22 18.78
C ILE A 45 -24.95 -11.74 18.61
N THR A 46 -26.15 -12.21 18.87
CA THR A 46 -26.62 -13.59 18.76
C THR A 46 -27.97 -13.55 18.05
N TYR A 47 -28.52 -14.71 17.69
CA TYR A 47 -29.87 -14.74 17.16
C TYR A 47 -30.89 -14.14 18.16
N SER A 48 -30.78 -14.47 19.45
CA SER A 48 -31.76 -14.06 20.47
C SER A 48 -31.78 -12.56 20.77
N ASN A 49 -30.65 -11.88 20.65
CA ASN A 49 -30.54 -10.43 20.92
C ASN A 49 -30.35 -9.59 19.64
N ARG A 50 -30.63 -10.14 18.46
CA ARG A 50 -30.55 -9.40 17.20
C ARG A 50 -31.55 -8.22 17.17
N PRO A 51 -31.21 -7.09 16.52
CA PRO A 51 -32.13 -5.98 16.34
C PRO A 51 -33.48 -6.41 15.76
N ALA A 52 -34.56 -5.82 16.27
CA ALA A 52 -35.87 -5.94 15.65
C ALA A 52 -35.81 -5.38 14.21
N LEU A 53 -36.26 -6.17 13.24
CA LEU A 53 -36.20 -5.84 11.83
C LEU A 53 -37.54 -5.26 11.36
N GLY A 54 -37.48 -4.17 10.59
CA GLY A 54 -38.63 -3.60 9.91
C GLY A 54 -39.09 -4.42 8.70
N ALA A 55 -40.02 -3.84 7.92
CA ALA A 55 -40.45 -4.42 6.65
C ALA A 55 -39.30 -4.54 5.65
N ALA A 56 -39.40 -5.53 4.75
CA ALA A 56 -38.46 -5.66 3.65
C ALA A 56 -38.66 -4.49 2.67
N PHE A 57 -37.59 -3.77 2.36
CA PHE A 57 -37.62 -2.66 1.39
C PHE A 57 -37.08 -3.07 0.02
N LYS A 58 -36.39 -4.21 -0.07
CA LYS A 58 -35.84 -4.77 -1.31
C LYS A 58 -35.73 -6.29 -1.20
N THR A 59 -35.97 -6.99 -2.30
CA THR A 59 -35.66 -8.40 -2.46
C THR A 59 -34.65 -8.60 -3.60
N PHE A 60 -33.86 -9.66 -3.51
CA PHE A 60 -32.93 -10.07 -4.55
C PHE A 60 -32.71 -11.59 -4.51
N ALA A 61 -32.33 -12.18 -5.64
CA ALA A 61 -31.99 -13.60 -5.69
C ALA A 61 -30.66 -13.88 -4.99
N GLY A 62 -30.54 -15.06 -4.37
CA GLY A 62 -29.24 -15.60 -3.97
C GLY A 62 -28.32 -15.83 -5.18
N GLY A 63 -27.03 -16.05 -4.92
CA GLY A 63 -26.00 -16.21 -5.94
C GLY A 63 -25.03 -17.33 -5.61
N ALA A 64 -24.22 -17.72 -6.60
CA ALA A 64 -23.18 -18.73 -6.43
C ALA A 64 -21.97 -18.19 -5.64
N GLN A 65 -21.26 -19.07 -4.95
CA GLN A 65 -19.99 -18.74 -4.30
C GLN A 65 -18.98 -18.15 -5.32
N GLY A 66 -18.23 -17.13 -4.90
CA GLY A 66 -17.24 -16.44 -5.72
C GLY A 66 -17.82 -15.42 -6.71
N THR A 67 -19.12 -15.12 -6.61
CA THR A 67 -19.78 -14.10 -7.43
C THR A 67 -20.15 -12.87 -6.61
N TRP A 68 -20.30 -11.72 -7.28
CA TRP A 68 -20.76 -10.49 -6.66
C TRP A 68 -22.29 -10.43 -6.61
N ALA A 69 -22.85 -10.27 -5.41
CA ALA A 69 -24.22 -9.80 -5.22
C ALA A 69 -24.20 -8.26 -5.17
N THR A 70 -24.70 -7.62 -6.23
CA THR A 70 -24.81 -6.16 -6.35
C THR A 70 -26.26 -5.76 -6.33
N VAL A 71 -26.68 -5.02 -5.30
CA VAL A 71 -28.08 -4.69 -5.06
C VAL A 71 -28.25 -3.18 -4.92
N ASP A 72 -29.14 -2.59 -5.71
CA ASP A 72 -29.59 -1.22 -5.51
C ASP A 72 -30.46 -1.15 -4.25
N VAL A 73 -29.97 -0.41 -3.26
CA VAL A 73 -30.59 -0.21 -1.94
C VAL A 73 -31.04 1.23 -1.73
N THR A 74 -31.01 2.07 -2.78
CA THR A 74 -31.30 3.51 -2.71
C THR A 74 -32.61 3.81 -1.96
N GLY A 75 -33.68 3.10 -2.28
CA GLY A 75 -35.00 3.30 -1.66
C GLY A 75 -35.05 3.04 -0.15
N GLY A 76 -34.15 2.20 0.38
CA GLY A 76 -34.08 1.91 1.82
C GLY A 76 -33.12 2.82 2.59
N VAL A 77 -32.14 3.45 1.92
CA VAL A 77 -31.08 4.21 2.60
C VAL A 77 -31.10 5.70 2.31
N SER A 78 -31.93 6.18 1.39
CA SER A 78 -31.97 7.58 0.97
C SER A 78 -32.18 8.57 2.13
N GLY A 79 -32.92 8.18 3.17
CA GLY A 79 -33.15 8.96 4.39
C GLY A 79 -32.17 8.71 5.54
N MET A 80 -31.05 8.02 5.29
CA MET A 80 -30.11 7.59 6.34
C MET A 80 -28.81 8.41 6.38
N ALA A 81 -28.68 9.46 5.56
CA ALA A 81 -27.55 10.39 5.66
C ALA A 81 -27.45 10.98 7.08
N GLY A 82 -26.23 11.05 7.60
CA GLY A 82 -25.98 11.58 8.94
C GLY A 82 -26.22 10.58 10.08
N ARG A 83 -26.51 9.30 9.77
CA ARG A 83 -26.89 8.29 10.77
C ARG A 83 -26.05 7.02 10.66
N VAL A 84 -25.98 6.26 11.75
CA VAL A 84 -25.53 4.86 11.70
C VAL A 84 -26.71 3.99 11.24
N LEU A 85 -26.44 3.04 10.36
CA LEU A 85 -27.41 2.17 9.71
C LEU A 85 -27.18 0.71 10.14
N THR A 86 -28.25 0.04 10.60
CA THR A 86 -28.29 -1.42 10.70
C THR A 86 -29.04 -1.99 9.50
N LEU A 87 -28.38 -2.84 8.73
CA LEU A 87 -28.94 -3.53 7.57
C LEU A 87 -28.91 -5.06 7.81
N ALA A 88 -30.03 -5.73 7.58
CA ALA A 88 -30.17 -7.16 7.71
C ALA A 88 -30.56 -7.80 6.39
N ILE A 89 -30.05 -9.01 6.16
CA ILE A 89 -30.53 -9.94 5.12
C ILE A 89 -31.30 -11.02 5.85
N ASP A 90 -32.52 -11.24 5.41
CA ASP A 90 -33.44 -12.23 5.96
C ASP A 90 -33.98 -13.11 4.83
N SER A 91 -34.18 -14.40 5.09
CA SER A 91 -34.65 -15.35 4.09
C SER A 91 -35.48 -16.45 4.74
N ALA A 92 -36.46 -16.97 3.99
CA ALA A 92 -37.18 -18.18 4.34
C ALA A 92 -36.49 -19.46 3.83
N SER A 93 -35.33 -19.32 3.17
CA SER A 93 -34.55 -20.46 2.67
C SER A 93 -33.96 -21.27 3.82
N SER A 94 -33.79 -22.57 3.60
CA SER A 94 -33.13 -23.47 4.54
C SER A 94 -31.60 -23.51 4.37
N ASP A 95 -31.07 -22.88 3.32
CA ASP A 95 -29.63 -22.71 3.08
C ASP A 95 -29.09 -21.38 3.64
N GLY A 96 -27.80 -21.35 3.98
CA GLY A 96 -27.14 -20.13 4.47
C GLY A 96 -26.59 -19.30 3.33
N TYR A 97 -26.64 -17.97 3.44
CA TYR A 97 -26.02 -17.06 2.48
C TYR A 97 -25.00 -16.16 3.17
N ALA A 98 -23.72 -16.30 2.79
CA ALA A 98 -22.61 -15.66 3.49
C ALA A 98 -21.73 -14.83 2.55
N PHE A 99 -21.07 -13.82 3.11
CA PHE A 99 -20.25 -12.87 2.39
C PHE A 99 -18.98 -12.55 3.17
N TYR A 100 -17.97 -11.99 2.48
CA TYR A 100 -16.79 -11.48 3.15
C TYR A 100 -17.12 -10.28 4.05
N SER A 101 -16.79 -10.40 5.34
CA SER A 101 -17.01 -9.35 6.36
C SER A 101 -16.06 -8.16 6.13
N ARG A 102 -16.15 -7.15 7.00
CA ARG A 102 -15.21 -6.01 6.97
C ARG A 102 -13.76 -6.42 7.27
N GLU A 103 -13.55 -7.59 7.85
CA GLU A 103 -12.24 -8.13 8.23
C GLU A 103 -11.49 -8.67 7.01
N ASN A 104 -12.19 -8.97 5.91
CA ASN A 104 -11.53 -9.32 4.66
C ASN A 104 -11.00 -8.04 3.98
N PRO A 105 -9.71 -7.92 3.68
CA PRO A 105 -9.14 -6.70 3.11
C PRO A 105 -9.60 -6.44 1.67
N ILE A 106 -9.92 -7.50 0.91
CA ILE A 106 -10.34 -7.48 -0.49
C ILE A 106 -11.81 -7.94 -0.56
N ASP A 107 -12.57 -7.45 -1.55
CA ASP A 107 -13.93 -7.95 -1.84
C ASP A 107 -14.95 -7.96 -0.67
N LYS A 108 -14.68 -7.21 0.40
CA LYS A 108 -15.59 -7.05 1.54
C LYS A 108 -16.93 -6.43 1.14
N VAL A 109 -17.94 -6.67 1.97
CA VAL A 109 -19.22 -5.95 1.89
C VAL A 109 -18.97 -4.42 1.89
N THR A 110 -19.46 -3.74 0.86
CA THR A 110 -19.37 -2.29 0.72
C THR A 110 -20.72 -1.68 0.36
N LEU A 111 -21.00 -0.50 0.91
CA LEU A 111 -22.14 0.34 0.55
C LEU A 111 -21.59 1.57 -0.20
N VAL A 112 -21.77 1.60 -1.51
CA VAL A 112 -21.34 2.70 -2.38
C VAL A 112 -22.47 3.71 -2.48
N ILE A 113 -22.21 4.97 -2.15
CA ILE A 113 -23.21 6.04 -2.13
C ILE A 113 -22.78 7.18 -3.06
N GLU A 114 -23.70 7.63 -3.90
CA GLU A 114 -23.58 8.90 -4.62
C GLU A 114 -24.54 9.92 -3.98
N THR A 115 -24.07 11.14 -3.72
CA THR A 115 -24.90 12.23 -3.20
C THR A 115 -25.20 13.26 -4.28
N ALA A 116 -26.36 13.93 -4.19
CA ALA A 116 -26.61 15.13 -4.96
C ALA A 116 -25.81 16.28 -4.33
N GLY A 117 -24.97 16.95 -5.12
CA GLY A 117 -24.06 17.98 -4.61
C GLY A 117 -24.78 19.06 -3.81
N ALA A 118 -24.44 19.19 -2.53
CA ALA A 118 -24.56 20.46 -1.84
C ALA A 118 -23.53 21.41 -2.45
N GLY A 119 -23.94 22.64 -2.76
CA GLY A 119 -23.07 23.66 -3.36
C GLY A 119 -21.75 23.82 -2.60
N SER A 120 -20.73 24.19 -3.37
CA SER A 120 -19.43 24.67 -2.88
C SER A 120 -19.57 25.52 -1.60
N PRO A 121 -18.68 25.38 -0.59
CA PRO A 121 -18.75 26.21 0.60
C PRO A 121 -18.73 27.69 0.23
N SER A 122 -19.75 28.40 0.71
CA SER A 122 -19.91 29.84 0.59
C SER A 122 -18.66 30.57 1.09
N SER A 123 -18.10 31.44 0.25
CA SER A 123 -17.00 32.33 0.60
C SER A 123 -17.37 33.19 1.82
N THR A 124 -16.52 33.17 2.84
CA THR A 124 -16.62 34.06 4.00
C THR A 124 -16.42 35.51 3.55
N PRO A 125 -17.27 36.49 3.95
CA PRO A 125 -17.14 37.87 3.51
C PRO A 125 -15.87 38.49 4.10
N THR A 126 -14.98 38.94 3.22
CA THR A 126 -13.76 39.66 3.58
C THR A 126 -14.13 41.10 3.99
N ARG A 127 -13.71 41.50 5.20
CA ARG A 127 -13.90 42.87 5.70
C ARG A 127 -13.10 43.87 4.86
N THR A 128 -13.78 44.93 4.43
CA THR A 128 -13.22 46.10 3.74
C THR A 128 -12.27 46.89 4.66
N PRO A 129 -11.05 47.26 4.22
CA PRO A 129 -10.20 48.19 4.98
C PRO A 129 -10.64 49.64 4.76
N THR A 130 -10.85 50.34 5.88
CA THR A 130 -11.15 51.78 5.97
C THR A 130 -9.95 52.63 5.55
N ALA A 131 -10.22 53.74 4.86
CA ALA A 131 -9.25 54.70 4.35
C ALA A 131 -8.41 55.39 5.43
N LYS A 132 -7.14 55.70 5.11
CA LYS A 132 -6.26 56.61 5.85
C LYS A 132 -5.87 57.80 4.95
N PRO A 133 -5.81 59.05 5.46
CA PRO A 133 -5.89 60.23 4.61
C PRO A 133 -4.57 60.69 3.98
N SER A 134 -4.79 61.44 2.89
CA SER A 134 -3.93 62.35 2.13
C SER A 134 -2.73 62.97 2.86
N SER A 135 -1.59 63.01 2.17
CA SER A 135 -0.67 64.16 2.25
C SER A 135 0.01 64.44 0.89
N SER A 136 -0.27 65.65 0.41
CA SER A 136 0.57 66.64 -0.28
C SER A 136 1.53 66.24 -1.42
N SER A 137 1.32 66.93 -2.54
CA SER A 137 2.14 67.06 -3.75
C SER A 137 3.46 67.81 -3.55
N THR A 138 4.56 67.39 -4.21
CA THR A 138 5.61 68.24 -4.84
C THR A 138 6.55 67.39 -5.73
N PRO A 139 7.38 67.96 -6.63
CA PRO A 139 7.17 67.89 -8.06
C PRO A 139 8.17 66.99 -8.83
N THR A 140 7.78 66.74 -10.08
CA THR A 140 8.45 66.07 -11.18
C THR A 140 9.95 66.34 -11.34
N ARG A 141 10.74 65.28 -11.52
CA ARG A 141 12.02 65.29 -12.24
C ARG A 141 12.02 64.23 -13.35
N THR A 142 12.36 64.70 -14.54
CA THR A 142 12.53 64.05 -15.86
C THR A 142 13.60 62.93 -15.83
N PRO A 143 13.54 61.90 -16.69
CA PRO A 143 14.17 60.61 -16.44
C PRO A 143 15.67 60.61 -16.77
N THR A 144 16.44 59.81 -16.05
CA THR A 144 17.80 59.44 -16.41
C THR A 144 17.84 57.93 -16.60
N SER A 145 18.39 57.51 -17.74
CA SER A 145 18.56 56.11 -18.16
C SER A 145 19.41 55.32 -17.16
N THR A 146 18.87 54.20 -16.66
CA THR A 146 19.59 53.22 -15.83
C THR A 146 19.68 51.90 -16.58
N PRO A 147 20.86 51.23 -16.60
CA PRO A 147 21.20 50.20 -17.56
C PRO A 147 20.49 48.86 -17.32
N THR A 148 20.39 48.10 -18.41
CA THR A 148 19.89 46.72 -18.49
C THR A 148 20.51 45.83 -17.40
N PRO A 149 19.72 45.08 -16.61
CA PRO A 149 20.27 44.11 -15.69
C PRO A 149 20.87 42.93 -16.48
N THR A 150 22.18 42.77 -16.34
CA THR A 150 22.95 41.60 -16.78
C THR A 150 22.31 40.33 -16.22
N ARG A 151 22.08 39.33 -17.09
CA ARG A 151 21.62 37.98 -16.69
C ARG A 151 22.53 37.45 -15.57
N MET A 152 21.96 37.24 -14.39
CA MET A 152 22.58 36.41 -13.37
C MET A 152 22.64 34.97 -13.92
N PRO A 153 23.80 34.28 -13.85
CA PRO A 153 23.88 32.90 -14.32
C PRO A 153 22.95 32.04 -13.45
N THR A 154 22.04 31.33 -14.10
CA THR A 154 21.26 30.26 -13.52
C THR A 154 22.25 29.27 -12.88
N ALA A 155 22.23 29.16 -11.55
CA ALA A 155 23.00 28.14 -10.86
C ALA A 155 22.55 26.78 -11.41
N THR A 156 23.44 26.13 -12.17
CA THR A 156 23.29 24.72 -12.52
C THR A 156 23.23 23.95 -11.20
N PRO A 157 22.20 23.13 -10.94
CA PRO A 157 22.19 22.33 -9.72
C PRO A 157 23.44 21.45 -9.73
N SER A 158 24.31 21.68 -8.76
CA SER A 158 25.45 20.80 -8.47
C SER A 158 24.90 19.38 -8.31
N PRO A 159 25.52 18.35 -8.92
CA PRO A 159 25.10 16.97 -8.68
C PRO A 159 25.14 16.73 -7.17
N ALA A 160 24.00 16.29 -6.62
CA ALA A 160 23.94 15.85 -5.24
C ALA A 160 25.05 14.80 -5.03
N PRO A 161 25.77 14.83 -3.89
CA PRO A 161 26.79 13.85 -3.61
C PRO A 161 26.17 12.46 -3.80
N THR A 162 26.84 11.65 -4.62
CA THR A 162 26.48 10.24 -4.78
C THR A 162 26.71 9.60 -3.41
N VAL A 163 25.66 9.46 -2.62
CA VAL A 163 25.70 8.57 -1.47
C VAL A 163 25.87 7.20 -2.10
N THR A 164 27.11 6.71 -2.10
CA THR A 164 27.41 5.30 -2.32
C THR A 164 26.84 4.58 -1.10
N ALA A 165 25.52 4.42 -1.05
CA ALA A 165 24.84 3.69 0.00
C ALA A 165 25.19 2.22 -0.20
N SER A 166 26.39 1.82 0.22
CA SER A 166 26.72 0.42 0.43
C SER A 166 25.80 -0.05 1.55
N SER A 167 24.70 -0.68 1.17
CA SER A 167 23.83 -1.37 2.12
C SER A 167 24.64 -2.35 2.94
N PRO A 168 24.45 -2.46 4.27
CA PRO A 168 24.94 -3.60 5.01
C PRO A 168 24.19 -4.81 4.45
N GLY A 169 24.83 -5.52 3.51
CA GLY A 169 24.23 -6.64 2.81
C GLY A 169 23.65 -7.66 3.79
N GLY A 170 22.76 -8.53 3.33
CA GLY A 170 22.13 -9.50 4.20
C GLY A 170 20.95 -10.21 3.59
N LYS A 171 20.32 -11.03 4.42
CA LYS A 171 19.08 -11.75 4.12
C LYS A 171 17.92 -10.90 4.64
N GLY A 172 16.91 -10.68 3.81
CA GLY A 172 15.72 -9.96 4.18
C GLY A 172 14.47 -10.82 4.14
N VAL A 173 13.45 -10.43 4.89
CA VAL A 173 12.10 -10.96 4.74
C VAL A 173 11.11 -9.81 4.62
N ALA A 174 10.20 -9.93 3.65
CA ALA A 174 9.05 -9.04 3.53
C ALA A 174 7.92 -9.56 4.41
N LEU A 175 7.73 -8.91 5.56
CA LEU A 175 6.71 -9.22 6.55
C LEU A 175 5.45 -8.41 6.23
N ARG A 176 4.56 -8.98 5.41
CA ARG A 176 3.33 -8.31 4.99
C ARG A 176 2.10 -9.19 5.17
N PRO A 177 1.07 -8.70 5.89
CA PRO A 177 1.11 -7.62 6.88
C PRO A 177 1.71 -8.11 8.21
N PHE A 178 2.71 -7.42 8.76
CA PHE A 178 3.33 -7.79 10.05
C PHE A 178 2.56 -7.25 11.26
N VAL A 179 2.40 -5.92 11.31
CA VAL A 179 1.83 -5.21 12.47
C VAL A 179 0.35 -5.55 12.62
N GLN A 180 -0.38 -5.66 11.50
CA GLN A 180 -1.80 -6.03 11.50
C GLN A 180 -2.00 -7.49 11.89
N TYR A 181 -1.05 -8.38 11.56
CA TYR A 181 -1.13 -9.80 11.90
C TYR A 181 -1.03 -10.03 13.42
N TRP A 182 -0.10 -9.34 14.07
CA TRP A 182 0.12 -9.46 15.52
C TRP A 182 -0.76 -8.52 16.35
N GLY A 183 -1.13 -7.36 15.82
CA GLY A 183 -1.85 -6.33 16.56
C GLY A 183 -1.10 -5.97 17.85
N SER A 184 -1.77 -6.09 19.00
CA SER A 184 -1.17 -5.82 20.31
C SER A 184 -0.32 -6.97 20.89
N ASN A 185 -0.19 -8.10 20.19
CA ASN A 185 0.60 -9.25 20.65
C ASN A 185 2.11 -9.01 20.45
N ARG A 186 2.69 -8.27 21.40
CA ARG A 186 4.12 -7.94 21.45
C ARG A 186 5.04 -9.17 21.50
N ALA A 187 4.66 -10.19 22.28
CA ALA A 187 5.42 -11.43 22.37
C ALA A 187 5.47 -12.17 21.02
N GLY A 188 4.40 -12.09 20.22
CA GLY A 188 4.39 -12.61 18.85
C GLY A 188 5.37 -11.89 17.93
N MET A 189 5.37 -10.55 17.95
CA MET A 189 6.34 -9.74 17.20
C MET A 189 7.78 -10.08 17.58
N ASP A 190 8.07 -10.16 18.89
CA ASP A 190 9.42 -10.53 19.38
C ASP A 190 9.81 -11.93 18.94
N SER A 191 8.88 -12.88 18.98
CA SER A 191 9.12 -14.26 18.55
C SER A 191 9.47 -14.34 17.06
N ASP A 192 8.85 -13.53 16.20
CA ASP A 192 9.22 -13.48 14.77
C ASP A 192 10.60 -12.89 14.54
N PHE A 193 10.95 -11.79 15.23
CA PHE A 193 12.30 -11.24 15.12
C PHE A 193 13.36 -12.17 15.72
N ALA A 194 13.02 -12.94 16.74
CA ALA A 194 13.88 -14.01 17.26
C ALA A 194 14.10 -15.12 16.23
N ASP A 195 13.04 -15.57 15.55
CA ASP A 195 13.14 -16.55 14.47
C ASP A 195 13.97 -16.00 13.29
N MET A 196 13.78 -14.73 12.91
CA MET A 196 14.61 -14.08 11.89
C MET A 196 16.09 -14.10 12.29
N LYS A 197 16.40 -13.70 13.52
CA LYS A 197 17.76 -13.69 14.04
C LYS A 197 18.37 -15.08 14.05
N ALA A 198 17.62 -16.10 14.48
CA ALA A 198 18.07 -17.50 14.46
C ALA A 198 18.30 -18.02 13.02
N GLY A 199 17.58 -17.49 12.04
CA GLY A 199 17.77 -17.74 10.61
C GLY A 199 18.90 -16.93 9.97
N GLY A 200 19.62 -16.10 10.72
CA GLY A 200 20.62 -15.16 10.17
C GLY A 200 20.02 -14.12 9.22
N ILE A 201 18.71 -13.87 9.34
CA ILE A 201 18.00 -12.80 8.62
C ILE A 201 18.26 -11.50 9.36
N THR A 202 18.65 -10.46 8.62
CA THR A 202 19.11 -9.17 9.19
C THR A 202 18.29 -7.98 8.72
N TRP A 203 17.26 -8.23 7.91
CA TRP A 203 16.39 -7.20 7.33
C TRP A 203 14.92 -7.61 7.38
N ALA A 204 14.07 -6.70 7.87
CA ALA A 204 12.62 -6.76 7.78
C ALA A 204 12.14 -5.67 6.83
N ARG A 205 11.28 -6.04 5.88
CA ARG A 205 10.44 -5.07 5.17
C ARG A 205 9.04 -5.11 5.78
N ILE A 206 8.53 -3.97 6.22
CA ILE A 206 7.24 -3.86 6.93
C ILE A 206 6.43 -2.70 6.33
N ASP A 207 5.12 -2.90 6.17
CA ASP A 207 4.21 -1.87 5.68
C ASP A 207 3.76 -0.90 6.78
N LEU A 208 3.90 0.39 6.49
CA LEU A 208 3.36 1.49 7.27
C LEU A 208 2.15 2.06 6.54
N PHE A 209 0.97 1.83 7.10
CA PHE A 209 -0.28 2.39 6.60
C PHE A 209 -0.62 3.70 7.31
N ASN A 210 -1.29 4.60 6.60
CA ASN A 210 -1.83 5.80 7.21
C ASN A 210 -2.93 5.47 8.23
N THR A 211 -2.80 6.03 9.42
CA THR A 211 -3.76 5.89 10.53
C THR A 211 -4.09 7.26 11.11
N ALA A 212 -5.29 7.43 11.69
CA ALA A 212 -5.71 8.70 12.28
C ALA A 212 -4.83 9.16 13.47
N SER A 213 -4.15 8.21 14.11
CA SER A 213 -3.15 8.47 15.15
C SER A 213 -1.99 7.48 15.01
N PRO A 214 -0.76 7.84 15.43
CA PRO A 214 0.40 6.93 15.36
C PRO A 214 0.11 5.57 16.02
N ASP A 215 0.42 4.48 15.33
CA ASP A 215 0.15 3.12 15.80
C ASP A 215 1.22 2.67 16.82
N PRO A 216 0.88 2.48 18.11
CA PRO A 216 1.83 2.03 19.12
C PRO A 216 2.36 0.61 18.88
N ASN A 217 1.67 -0.20 18.06
CA ASN A 217 2.15 -1.53 17.68
C ASN A 217 3.25 -1.42 16.63
N PHE A 218 3.16 -0.45 15.71
CA PHE A 218 4.24 -0.16 14.76
C PHE A 218 5.49 0.37 15.48
N ASP A 219 5.32 1.22 16.49
CA ASP A 219 6.44 1.66 17.35
C ASP A 219 7.16 0.46 17.98
N TYR A 220 6.38 -0.48 18.52
CA TYR A 220 6.92 -1.68 19.13
C TYR A 220 7.64 -2.55 18.11
N ALA A 221 7.08 -2.73 16.91
CA ALA A 221 7.72 -3.49 15.83
C ALA A 221 9.10 -2.92 15.46
N VAL A 222 9.23 -1.59 15.34
CA VAL A 222 10.53 -0.94 15.06
C VAL A 222 11.50 -1.12 16.23
N GLN A 223 11.03 -1.01 17.48
CA GLN A 223 11.86 -1.22 18.67
C GLN A 223 12.35 -2.67 18.79
N SER A 224 11.46 -3.63 18.55
CA SER A 224 11.76 -5.05 18.62
C SER A 224 12.72 -5.49 17.51
N ALA A 225 12.53 -5.00 16.29
CA ALA A 225 13.49 -5.22 15.21
C ALA A 225 14.90 -4.77 15.63
N LYS A 226 15.01 -3.56 16.18
CA LYS A 226 16.28 -3.02 16.68
C LYS A 226 16.89 -3.88 17.80
N SER A 227 16.11 -4.31 18.80
CA SER A 227 16.64 -5.14 19.90
C SER A 227 17.13 -6.51 19.43
N HIS A 228 16.63 -6.99 18.29
CA HIS A 228 17.06 -8.22 17.66
C HIS A 228 18.18 -8.03 16.62
N GLY A 229 18.65 -6.81 16.38
CA GLY A 229 19.67 -6.51 15.38
C GLY A 229 19.16 -6.60 13.93
N ILE A 230 17.86 -6.38 13.74
CA ILE A 230 17.18 -6.41 12.43
C ILE A 230 17.04 -4.98 11.92
N ASN A 231 17.57 -4.73 10.72
CA ASN A 231 17.36 -3.47 9.99
C ASN A 231 15.94 -3.45 9.41
N VAL A 232 15.33 -2.26 9.35
CA VAL A 232 13.97 -2.09 8.85
C VAL A 232 13.95 -1.27 7.57
N LEU A 233 13.33 -1.82 6.54
CA LEU A 233 12.80 -1.10 5.39
C LEU A 233 11.30 -0.86 5.62
N ILE A 234 10.89 0.40 5.67
CA ILE A 234 9.47 0.75 5.73
C ILE A 234 8.93 0.94 4.30
N THR A 235 7.85 0.25 3.96
CA THR A 235 7.03 0.58 2.78
C THR A 235 5.87 1.47 3.21
N VAL A 236 5.88 2.71 2.74
CA VAL A 236 4.91 3.74 3.12
C VAL A 236 3.71 3.69 2.19
N HIS A 237 2.54 3.39 2.73
CA HIS A 237 1.26 3.53 2.03
C HIS A 237 0.67 4.90 2.34
N LYS A 238 0.28 5.64 1.30
CA LYS A 238 -0.06 7.07 1.43
C LYS A 238 -1.42 7.34 2.07
N THR A 239 -1.63 8.59 2.48
CA THR A 239 -2.95 9.10 2.88
C THR A 239 -3.91 9.14 1.69
N PRO A 240 -5.25 9.15 1.93
CA PRO A 240 -6.24 9.26 0.86
C PRO A 240 -5.99 10.43 -0.12
N PRO A 241 -6.32 10.27 -1.42
CA PRO A 241 -6.72 9.01 -2.06
C PRO A 241 -5.55 8.01 -2.06
N GLU A 242 -5.79 6.78 -1.62
CA GLU A 242 -4.73 5.81 -1.32
C GLU A 242 -4.01 5.32 -2.59
N THR A 243 -4.76 5.19 -3.68
CA THR A 243 -4.28 4.63 -4.95
C THR A 243 -4.09 5.68 -6.04
N ASP A 244 -4.07 6.98 -5.76
CA ASP A 244 -3.77 7.99 -6.80
C ASP A 244 -3.05 9.19 -6.20
N LEU A 245 -2.55 10.11 -7.03
CA LEU A 245 -1.84 11.30 -6.57
C LEU A 245 -2.73 12.20 -5.69
N GLY A 246 -3.99 12.38 -6.08
CA GLY A 246 -4.92 13.30 -5.44
C GLY A 246 -4.65 14.77 -5.78
N THR A 247 -5.32 15.67 -5.06
CA THR A 247 -5.17 17.12 -5.20
C THR A 247 -3.92 17.64 -4.48
N ASP A 248 -3.57 18.91 -4.69
CA ASP A 248 -2.47 19.55 -3.96
C ASP A 248 -2.68 19.56 -2.43
N ALA A 249 -3.94 19.64 -1.98
CA ALA A 249 -4.29 19.55 -0.57
C ALA A 249 -4.02 18.14 -0.02
N ASP A 250 -4.45 17.10 -0.74
CA ASP A 250 -4.20 15.69 -0.35
C ASP A 250 -2.70 15.40 -0.26
N ARG A 251 -1.93 15.91 -1.24
CA ARG A 251 -0.47 15.80 -1.26
C ARG A 251 0.18 16.54 -0.09
N ALA A 252 -0.34 17.70 0.30
CA ALA A 252 0.16 18.43 1.48
C ALA A 252 -0.10 17.67 2.79
N VAL A 253 -1.26 17.01 2.90
CA VAL A 253 -1.58 16.11 4.02
C VAL A 253 -0.59 14.94 4.05
N TYR A 254 -0.36 14.28 2.90
CA TYR A 254 0.62 13.20 2.79
C TYR A 254 2.03 13.63 3.24
N ARG A 255 2.56 14.75 2.74
CA ARG A 255 3.89 15.24 3.12
C ARG A 255 3.99 15.57 4.60
N THR A 256 2.94 16.15 5.18
CA THR A 256 2.89 16.45 6.61
C THR A 256 2.94 15.17 7.44
N TRP A 257 2.09 14.20 7.10
CA TRP A 257 2.04 12.90 7.78
C TRP A 257 3.34 12.12 7.64
N LEU A 258 3.87 11.98 6.42
CA LEU A 258 5.15 11.31 6.18
C LEU A 258 6.28 11.98 6.94
N GLY A 259 6.31 13.33 6.97
CA GLY A 259 7.30 14.07 7.74
C GLY A 259 7.27 13.74 9.23
N GLN A 260 6.09 13.55 9.82
CA GLN A 260 5.93 13.11 11.21
C GLN A 260 6.44 11.69 11.42
N MET A 261 6.16 10.77 10.49
CA MET A 261 6.61 9.38 10.57
C MET A 261 8.14 9.29 10.45
N VAL A 262 8.75 10.07 9.56
CA VAL A 262 10.23 10.13 9.44
C VAL A 262 10.83 10.69 10.72
N ASP A 263 10.33 11.80 11.26
CA ASP A 263 10.82 12.35 12.53
C ASP A 263 10.72 11.36 13.69
N ARG A 264 9.66 10.54 13.70
CA ARG A 264 9.44 9.52 14.72
C ARG A 264 10.44 8.38 14.67
N TYR A 265 10.80 7.90 13.47
CA TYR A 265 11.58 6.67 13.29
C TYR A 265 13.02 6.87 12.82
N LYS A 266 13.44 8.07 12.39
CA LYS A 266 14.75 8.32 11.74
C LYS A 266 16.00 7.89 12.50
N TYR A 267 15.92 7.71 13.82
CA TYR A 267 17.07 7.22 14.61
C TYR A 267 17.25 5.70 14.53
N HIS A 268 16.25 4.97 14.02
CA HIS A 268 16.25 3.50 13.92
C HIS A 268 15.92 2.99 12.50
N VAL A 269 15.25 3.81 11.69
CA VAL A 269 14.87 3.49 10.32
C VAL A 269 15.54 4.47 9.37
N LYS A 270 16.28 3.92 8.41
CA LYS A 270 16.98 4.69 7.37
C LYS A 270 16.50 4.39 5.96
N TYR A 271 15.60 3.42 5.76
CA TYR A 271 15.20 2.96 4.43
C TYR A 271 13.70 3.08 4.26
N TRP A 272 13.28 3.84 3.25
CA TRP A 272 11.88 4.22 3.02
C TRP A 272 11.48 3.96 1.57
N ALA A 273 10.66 2.95 1.31
CA ALA A 273 10.04 2.72 0.02
C ALA A 273 8.72 3.50 -0.09
N ILE A 274 8.56 4.26 -1.16
CA ILE A 274 7.37 5.08 -1.39
C ILE A 274 6.34 4.27 -2.18
N ASN A 275 5.30 3.81 -1.49
CA ASN A 275 4.24 2.92 -1.98
C ASN A 275 4.70 1.49 -2.34
N ASN A 276 3.76 0.67 -2.79
CA ASN A 276 3.98 -0.68 -3.31
C ASN A 276 3.41 -0.81 -4.72
N GLU A 277 4.12 -1.52 -5.62
CA GLU A 277 3.65 -2.02 -6.92
C GLU A 277 2.72 -1.09 -7.73
N PRO A 278 3.10 0.18 -8.00
CA PRO A 278 2.25 1.16 -8.69
C PRO A 278 1.97 0.82 -10.16
N ASN A 279 2.55 -0.27 -10.67
CA ASN A 279 2.24 -0.83 -11.98
C ASN A 279 0.99 -1.72 -11.99
N LEU A 280 0.34 -1.93 -10.84
CA LEU A 280 -0.88 -2.72 -10.69
C LEU A 280 -2.08 -1.82 -10.40
N HIS A 281 -3.20 -2.07 -11.08
CA HIS A 281 -4.41 -1.24 -10.99
C HIS A 281 -5.06 -1.16 -9.60
N TYR A 282 -4.75 -2.11 -8.72
CA TYR A 282 -5.28 -2.15 -7.34
C TYR A 282 -4.37 -1.46 -6.31
N GLU A 283 -3.11 -1.17 -6.67
CA GLU A 283 -2.16 -0.41 -5.83
C GLU A 283 -2.03 1.05 -6.30
N TRP A 284 -2.33 1.31 -7.58
CA TRP A 284 -2.33 2.64 -8.17
C TRP A 284 -3.38 2.76 -9.26
N ASN A 285 -3.91 3.96 -9.48
CA ASN A 285 -4.91 4.26 -10.50
C ASN A 285 -4.24 4.26 -11.89
N ILE A 286 -4.02 3.05 -12.39
CA ILE A 286 -3.40 2.75 -13.67
C ILE A 286 -4.22 1.67 -14.36
N ASP A 287 -4.43 1.82 -15.67
CA ASP A 287 -5.08 0.79 -16.47
C ASP A 287 -4.01 -0.18 -17.01
N ASP A 288 -3.72 -1.22 -16.25
CA ASP A 288 -2.70 -2.24 -16.54
C ASP A 288 -3.16 -3.31 -17.54
N ASN A 289 -4.35 -3.15 -18.15
CA ASN A 289 -4.81 -4.05 -19.19
C ASN A 289 -3.96 -3.95 -20.47
N ALA A 290 -3.79 -5.08 -21.16
CA ALA A 290 -3.17 -5.11 -22.47
C ALA A 290 -3.97 -4.24 -23.46
N GLY A 291 -3.29 -3.32 -24.15
CA GLY A 291 -3.92 -2.44 -25.14
C GLY A 291 -4.67 -1.23 -24.55
N SER A 292 -4.58 -0.98 -23.24
CA SER A 292 -5.14 0.24 -22.65
C SER A 292 -4.55 1.51 -23.27
N ASN A 293 -5.25 2.64 -23.15
CA ASN A 293 -4.84 3.90 -23.76
C ASN A 293 -3.42 4.32 -23.31
N GLN A 294 -2.49 4.44 -24.26
CA GLN A 294 -1.08 4.70 -23.94
C GLN A 294 -0.86 6.06 -23.28
N THR A 295 -1.52 7.11 -23.76
CA THR A 295 -1.39 8.46 -23.19
C THR A 295 -1.89 8.51 -21.75
N ALA A 296 -3.04 7.87 -21.46
CA ALA A 296 -3.58 7.79 -20.10
C ALA A 296 -2.67 6.96 -19.18
N TYR A 297 -2.12 5.85 -19.69
CA TYR A 297 -1.16 5.02 -18.96
C TYR A 297 0.11 5.81 -18.59
N GLU A 298 0.72 6.51 -19.54
CA GLU A 298 1.89 7.36 -19.29
C GLU A 298 1.56 8.50 -18.30
N ALA A 299 0.36 9.06 -18.36
CA ALA A 299 -0.10 10.05 -17.38
C ALA A 299 -0.22 9.44 -15.96
N SER A 300 -0.68 8.18 -15.82
CA SER A 300 -0.71 7.48 -14.53
C SER A 300 0.70 7.24 -13.96
N VAL A 301 1.67 6.89 -14.82
CA VAL A 301 3.08 6.79 -14.41
C VAL A 301 3.61 8.14 -13.95
N ALA A 302 3.35 9.22 -14.70
CA ALA A 302 3.77 10.57 -14.32
C ALA A 302 3.16 11.02 -12.96
N ARG A 303 1.89 10.67 -12.69
CA ARG A 303 1.27 10.91 -11.38
C ARG A 303 1.99 10.18 -10.24
N TYR A 304 2.40 8.92 -10.46
CA TYR A 304 3.21 8.21 -9.46
C TYR A 304 4.59 8.87 -9.28
N VAL A 305 5.26 9.30 -10.35
CA VAL A 305 6.55 10.00 -10.24
C VAL A 305 6.42 11.29 -9.43
N GLN A 306 5.31 12.03 -9.57
CA GLN A 306 5.04 13.20 -8.74
C GLN A 306 4.82 12.83 -7.26
N HIS A 307 4.15 11.72 -6.97
CA HIS A 307 3.98 11.22 -5.61
C HIS A 307 5.32 10.76 -4.99
N LEU A 308 6.15 10.06 -5.78
CA LEU A 308 7.50 9.67 -5.39
C LEU A 308 8.35 10.89 -5.05
N ARG A 309 8.27 11.96 -5.85
CA ARG A 309 8.94 13.23 -5.58
C ARG A 309 8.50 13.83 -4.25
N ASP A 310 7.20 13.89 -3.97
CA ASP A 310 6.68 14.37 -2.70
C ASP A 310 7.24 13.55 -1.51
N GLY A 311 7.31 12.23 -1.67
CA GLY A 311 7.89 11.32 -0.68
C GLY A 311 9.39 11.56 -0.46
N TYR A 312 10.17 11.59 -1.54
CA TYR A 312 11.61 11.79 -1.52
C TYR A 312 12.01 13.12 -0.87
N GLU A 313 11.44 14.23 -1.32
CA GLU A 313 11.76 15.56 -0.81
C GLU A 313 11.39 15.67 0.68
N THR A 314 10.27 15.09 1.09
CA THR A 314 9.85 15.05 2.51
C THR A 314 10.81 14.24 3.38
N VAL A 315 11.16 13.01 2.95
CA VAL A 315 12.08 12.15 3.71
C VAL A 315 13.45 12.82 3.83
N LYS A 316 14.01 13.32 2.72
CA LYS A 316 15.33 13.95 2.72
C LYS A 316 15.37 15.25 3.52
N ALA A 317 14.28 16.01 3.56
CA ALA A 317 14.19 17.22 4.39
C ALA A 317 14.20 16.89 5.90
N LYS A 318 13.63 15.75 6.30
CA LYS A 318 13.57 15.32 7.72
C LYS A 318 14.79 14.53 8.18
N ASP A 319 15.37 13.76 7.26
CA ASP A 319 16.57 12.95 7.46
C ASP A 319 17.39 12.87 6.17
N PRO A 320 18.37 13.78 5.98
CA PRO A 320 19.23 13.77 4.79
C PRO A 320 20.06 12.48 4.62
N SER A 321 20.25 11.70 5.70
CA SER A 321 20.97 10.42 5.63
C SER A 321 20.08 9.24 5.27
N ALA A 322 18.76 9.42 5.19
CA ALA A 322 17.85 8.34 4.82
C ALA A 322 18.03 7.95 3.35
N VAL A 323 17.81 6.67 3.05
CA VAL A 323 17.78 6.08 1.71
C VAL A 323 16.33 5.92 1.29
N VAL A 324 15.96 6.51 0.16
CA VAL A 324 14.61 6.45 -0.39
C VAL A 324 14.58 5.44 -1.54
N LEU A 325 13.69 4.48 -1.46
CA LEU A 325 13.46 3.46 -2.49
C LEU A 325 12.26 3.90 -3.34
N PHE A 326 12.33 3.64 -4.64
CA PHE A 326 11.13 3.55 -5.47
C PHE A 326 10.19 2.47 -4.89
N ALA A 327 8.91 2.44 -5.24
CA ALA A 327 8.07 1.29 -4.92
C ALA A 327 8.68 -0.01 -5.47
N GLY A 328 8.45 -1.13 -4.80
CA GLY A 328 8.76 -2.42 -5.43
C GLY A 328 7.85 -2.62 -6.63
N LEU A 329 8.43 -2.78 -7.83
CA LEU A 329 7.65 -3.01 -9.05
C LEU A 329 7.31 -4.50 -9.19
N SER A 330 6.04 -4.82 -9.38
CA SER A 330 5.60 -6.19 -9.67
C SER A 330 6.15 -6.64 -11.03
N GLU A 331 6.40 -7.93 -11.20
CA GLU A 331 6.75 -8.50 -12.51
C GLU A 331 5.60 -8.47 -13.54
N TRP A 332 4.37 -8.28 -13.09
CA TRP A 332 3.22 -8.15 -13.96
C TRP A 332 3.27 -6.80 -14.69
N THR A 333 3.15 -6.83 -16.03
CA THR A 333 3.16 -5.65 -16.93
C THR A 333 4.35 -4.69 -16.81
N VAL A 334 5.41 -5.09 -16.09
CA VAL A 334 6.54 -4.22 -15.74
C VAL A 334 7.25 -3.61 -16.94
N GLU A 335 7.36 -4.34 -18.05
CA GLU A 335 8.09 -3.88 -19.23
C GLU A 335 7.44 -2.62 -19.82
N ARG A 336 6.10 -2.57 -19.85
CA ARG A 336 5.34 -1.40 -20.30
C ARG A 336 5.47 -0.23 -19.33
N TYR A 337 5.42 -0.52 -18.02
CA TYR A 337 5.63 0.50 -17.00
C TYR A 337 7.01 1.13 -17.14
N MET A 338 8.03 0.31 -17.37
CA MET A 338 9.41 0.76 -17.57
C MET A 338 9.56 1.59 -18.85
N ASP A 339 8.91 1.22 -19.95
CA ASP A 339 8.95 2.00 -21.20
C ASP A 339 8.39 3.43 -21.02
N ALA A 340 7.45 3.62 -20.10
CA ALA A 340 7.00 4.95 -19.69
C ALA A 340 7.95 5.60 -18.69
N LEU A 341 8.34 4.88 -17.63
CA LEU A 341 9.14 5.41 -16.52
C LEU A 341 10.50 5.95 -16.96
N ILE A 342 11.23 5.23 -17.83
CA ILE A 342 12.58 5.63 -18.25
C ILE A 342 12.63 6.92 -19.07
N LYS A 343 11.47 7.40 -19.55
CA LYS A 343 11.31 8.69 -20.23
C LYS A 343 11.11 9.86 -19.25
N THR A 344 10.88 9.57 -17.97
CA THR A 344 10.67 10.57 -16.90
C THR A 344 11.97 10.89 -16.16
N ASP A 345 11.92 11.89 -15.28
CA ASP A 345 13.00 12.28 -14.38
C ASP A 345 12.96 11.56 -13.02
N ALA A 346 12.18 10.49 -12.88
CA ALA A 346 12.00 9.77 -11.61
C ALA A 346 13.32 9.35 -10.93
N TYR A 347 14.38 9.08 -11.72
CA TYR A 347 15.73 8.78 -11.21
C TYR A 347 16.29 9.82 -10.24
N ARG A 348 15.73 11.04 -10.19
CA ARG A 348 16.10 12.10 -9.24
C ARG A 348 15.51 11.90 -7.84
N TYR A 349 14.43 11.13 -7.73
CA TYR A 349 13.58 11.04 -6.54
C TYR A 349 13.60 9.64 -5.89
N PHE A 350 14.65 8.87 -6.15
CA PHE A 350 14.94 7.65 -5.40
C PHE A 350 16.44 7.35 -5.45
N ASP A 351 16.94 6.65 -4.44
CA ASP A 351 18.31 6.20 -4.33
C ASP A 351 18.46 4.76 -4.87
N ILE A 352 17.44 3.92 -4.69
CA ILE A 352 17.42 2.50 -5.06
C ILE A 352 16.09 2.16 -5.76
N ILE A 353 16.10 1.34 -6.81
CA ILE A 353 14.89 0.86 -7.49
C ILE A 353 14.63 -0.61 -7.16
N PRO A 354 13.53 -0.95 -6.47
CA PRO A 354 13.22 -2.34 -6.18
C PRO A 354 12.38 -3.01 -7.28
N PHE A 355 12.56 -4.31 -7.43
CA PHE A 355 11.80 -5.15 -8.34
C PHE A 355 11.37 -6.45 -7.65
N HIS A 356 10.17 -6.94 -7.95
CA HIS A 356 9.61 -8.19 -7.43
C HIS A 356 9.56 -9.23 -8.56
N PRO A 357 10.66 -9.96 -8.84
CA PRO A 357 10.79 -10.80 -10.04
C PRO A 357 10.10 -12.17 -9.88
N TYR A 358 8.85 -12.27 -9.43
CA TYR A 358 8.22 -13.57 -9.23
C TYR A 358 8.15 -14.40 -10.53
N GLY A 359 8.32 -15.71 -10.41
CA GLY A 359 8.35 -16.64 -11.53
C GLY A 359 8.06 -18.07 -11.08
N TYR A 360 7.58 -18.92 -11.98
CA TYR A 360 7.23 -20.30 -11.65
C TYR A 360 8.45 -21.22 -11.43
N ASN A 361 9.66 -20.76 -11.77
CA ASN A 361 10.93 -21.43 -11.49
C ASN A 361 12.10 -20.42 -11.43
N PRO A 362 13.31 -20.83 -10.98
CA PRO A 362 14.47 -19.94 -10.87
C PRO A 362 14.90 -19.29 -12.20
N ASP A 363 14.73 -19.99 -13.33
CA ASP A 363 15.10 -19.46 -14.65
C ASP A 363 14.19 -18.30 -15.06
N ARG A 364 12.88 -18.42 -14.81
CA ARG A 364 11.92 -17.37 -15.09
C ARG A 364 12.15 -16.14 -14.22
N VAL A 365 12.49 -16.33 -12.94
CA VAL A 365 12.87 -15.25 -12.03
C VAL A 365 14.09 -14.49 -12.58
N LEU A 366 15.15 -15.22 -12.94
CA LEU A 366 16.36 -14.62 -13.48
C LEU A 366 16.12 -13.91 -14.82
N SER A 367 15.32 -14.52 -15.72
CA SER A 367 14.95 -13.93 -17.01
C SER A 367 14.21 -12.59 -16.82
N ARG A 368 13.23 -12.53 -15.91
CA ARG A 368 12.51 -11.29 -15.59
C ARG A 368 13.45 -10.23 -15.01
N PHE A 369 14.32 -10.61 -14.08
CA PHE A 369 15.30 -9.69 -13.50
C PHE A 369 16.23 -9.10 -14.56
N ASN A 370 16.74 -9.94 -15.47
CA ASN A 370 17.59 -9.49 -16.57
C ASN A 370 16.85 -8.59 -17.58
N SER A 371 15.58 -8.88 -17.89
CA SER A 371 14.74 -8.01 -18.73
C SER A 371 14.57 -6.63 -18.09
N PHE A 372 14.22 -6.60 -16.79
CA PHE A 372 14.08 -5.36 -16.02
C PHE A 372 15.37 -4.53 -16.01
N LYS A 373 16.52 -5.16 -15.70
CA LYS A 373 17.83 -4.53 -15.78
C LYS A 373 18.16 -4.03 -17.19
N GLY A 374 17.79 -4.80 -18.22
CA GLY A 374 17.90 -4.40 -19.62
C GLY A 374 17.13 -3.12 -19.95
N LYS A 375 15.89 -2.98 -19.44
CA LYS A 375 15.07 -1.76 -19.59
C LYS A 375 15.70 -0.56 -18.88
N LEU A 376 16.23 -0.74 -17.67
CA LEU A 376 16.97 0.33 -16.98
C LEU A 376 18.20 0.81 -17.77
N ASN A 377 18.91 -0.12 -18.42
CA ASN A 377 20.10 0.18 -19.22
C ASN A 377 19.83 1.03 -20.46
N LEU A 378 18.58 1.17 -20.89
CA LEU A 378 18.20 2.06 -22.00
C LEU A 378 18.33 3.55 -21.63
N ASN A 379 18.46 3.89 -20.35
CA ASN A 379 18.70 5.26 -19.89
C ASN A 379 19.84 5.30 -18.87
N SER A 380 20.89 6.08 -19.18
CA SER A 380 22.13 6.14 -18.39
C SER A 380 21.97 6.67 -16.97
N ASN A 381 20.89 7.40 -16.67
CA ASN A 381 20.59 7.85 -15.31
C ASN A 381 19.98 6.72 -14.46
N TYR A 382 19.19 5.85 -15.07
CA TYR A 382 18.55 4.71 -14.41
C TYR A 382 19.49 3.51 -14.31
N SER A 383 20.37 3.28 -15.30
CA SER A 383 21.32 2.17 -15.32
C SER A 383 22.30 2.17 -14.15
N ARG A 384 22.53 3.33 -13.52
CA ARG A 384 23.40 3.51 -12.35
C ARG A 384 22.70 3.21 -11.03
N LYS A 385 21.37 3.05 -11.03
CA LYS A 385 20.60 2.85 -9.80
C LYS A 385 20.77 1.41 -9.31
N PRO A 386 21.12 1.21 -8.03
CA PRO A 386 21.04 -0.09 -7.38
C PRO A 386 19.67 -0.74 -7.57
N ILE A 387 19.66 -2.02 -7.88
CA ILE A 387 18.43 -2.83 -7.92
C ILE A 387 18.38 -3.68 -6.65
N TRP A 388 17.33 -3.49 -5.86
CA TRP A 388 17.00 -4.39 -4.76
C TRP A 388 15.87 -5.33 -5.17
N VAL A 389 15.81 -6.50 -4.54
CA VAL A 389 14.67 -7.41 -4.67
C VAL A 389 13.93 -7.40 -3.34
N THR A 390 12.90 -6.56 -3.23
CA THR A 390 12.15 -6.33 -1.98
C THR A 390 11.03 -7.32 -1.73
N GLU A 391 10.71 -8.16 -2.71
CA GLU A 391 9.90 -9.35 -2.57
C GLU A 391 10.29 -10.39 -3.62
N ILE A 392 10.41 -11.65 -3.19
CA ILE A 392 10.50 -12.82 -4.06
C ILE A 392 10.12 -14.06 -3.25
N GLY A 393 9.54 -15.06 -3.89
CA GLY A 393 9.22 -16.31 -3.21
C GLY A 393 8.63 -17.35 -4.15
N PHE A 394 8.47 -18.55 -3.60
CA PHE A 394 7.68 -19.61 -4.20
C PHE A 394 6.63 -20.07 -3.18
N ASN A 395 5.47 -20.50 -3.63
CA ASN A 395 4.35 -20.89 -2.77
C ASN A 395 3.83 -22.29 -3.08
N THR A 396 3.29 -22.96 -2.07
CA THR A 396 2.75 -24.32 -2.17
C THR A 396 1.22 -24.38 -2.16
N SER A 397 0.53 -23.23 -2.16
CA SER A 397 -0.93 -23.18 -1.93
C SER A 397 -1.74 -22.63 -3.11
N TRP A 398 -1.17 -21.79 -3.96
CA TRP A 398 -1.93 -21.03 -4.97
C TRP A 398 -1.45 -21.34 -6.38
N SER A 399 -2.03 -22.36 -6.99
CA SER A 399 -1.69 -22.81 -8.35
C SER A 399 -1.90 -21.77 -9.45
N ASN A 400 -2.71 -20.74 -9.18
CA ASN A 400 -3.00 -19.63 -10.09
C ASN A 400 -2.14 -18.38 -9.83
N LYS A 401 -1.18 -18.41 -8.88
CA LYS A 401 -0.31 -17.28 -8.54
C LYS A 401 1.13 -17.56 -8.94
N ALA A 402 1.89 -16.49 -9.19
CA ALA A 402 3.31 -16.59 -9.50
C ALA A 402 4.07 -17.26 -8.35
N GLY A 403 5.10 -18.05 -8.70
CA GLY A 403 5.88 -18.79 -7.71
C GLY A 403 5.27 -20.11 -7.25
N TYR A 404 4.13 -20.57 -7.80
CA TYR A 404 3.57 -21.86 -7.38
C TYR A 404 4.53 -23.04 -7.65
N VAL A 405 4.72 -23.88 -6.65
CA VAL A 405 5.48 -25.13 -6.69
C VAL A 405 4.74 -26.22 -5.92
N THR A 406 4.98 -27.47 -6.30
CA THR A 406 4.19 -28.62 -5.80
C THR A 406 4.56 -29.09 -4.39
N SER A 407 5.67 -28.63 -3.80
CA SER A 407 6.10 -29.06 -2.47
C SER A 407 7.03 -28.05 -1.77
N GLU A 408 7.09 -28.17 -0.45
CA GLU A 408 8.00 -27.42 0.41
C GLU A 408 9.48 -27.69 0.08
N GLN A 409 9.80 -28.92 -0.35
CA GLN A 409 11.15 -29.29 -0.79
C GLN A 409 11.52 -28.61 -2.12
N THR A 410 10.58 -28.52 -3.07
CA THR A 410 10.80 -27.77 -4.31
C THR A 410 10.96 -26.28 -4.01
N LYS A 411 10.14 -25.70 -3.11
CA LYS A 411 10.31 -24.31 -2.65
C LYS A 411 11.69 -24.05 -2.07
N ALA A 412 12.17 -24.93 -1.19
CA ALA A 412 13.51 -24.84 -0.60
C ALA A 412 14.62 -24.93 -1.66
N SER A 413 14.54 -25.91 -2.57
CA SER A 413 15.50 -26.05 -3.69
C SER A 413 15.52 -24.81 -4.60
N TYR A 414 14.35 -24.26 -4.91
CA TYR A 414 14.24 -23.07 -5.75
C TYR A 414 14.73 -21.81 -5.04
N LEU A 415 14.58 -21.71 -3.71
CA LEU A 415 15.22 -20.66 -2.91
C LEU A 415 16.75 -20.74 -3.05
N ALA A 416 17.33 -21.93 -2.83
CA ALA A 416 18.78 -22.16 -2.92
C ALA A 416 19.37 -21.79 -4.28
N GLN A 417 18.62 -22.01 -5.36
CA GLN A 417 19.03 -21.68 -6.72
C GLN A 417 18.82 -20.20 -7.04
N THR A 418 17.68 -19.64 -6.68
CA THR A 418 17.26 -18.30 -7.11
C THR A 418 18.11 -17.19 -6.48
N LEU A 419 18.31 -17.23 -5.16
CA LEU A 419 18.90 -16.09 -4.45
C LEU A 419 20.38 -15.83 -4.83
N PRO A 420 21.26 -16.85 -4.94
CA PRO A 420 22.62 -16.66 -5.46
C PRO A 420 22.66 -16.16 -6.90
N ARG A 421 21.76 -16.64 -7.75
CA ARG A 421 21.68 -16.24 -9.16
C ARG A 421 21.26 -14.79 -9.33
N LEU A 422 20.32 -14.31 -8.51
CA LEU A 422 19.96 -12.88 -8.47
C LEU A 422 21.15 -12.01 -8.06
N LYS A 423 21.88 -12.39 -6.99
CA LYS A 423 23.11 -11.70 -6.59
C LYS A 423 24.16 -11.69 -7.72
N ALA A 424 24.39 -12.85 -8.36
CA ALA A 424 25.32 -12.95 -9.49
C ALA A 424 24.87 -12.10 -10.71
N ALA A 425 23.56 -11.90 -10.89
CA ALA A 425 22.98 -11.03 -11.91
C ALA A 425 23.05 -9.53 -11.59
N SER A 426 23.72 -9.16 -10.49
CA SER A 426 23.88 -7.79 -9.97
C SER A 426 22.68 -7.24 -9.18
N ALA A 427 21.79 -8.08 -8.65
CA ALA A 427 20.90 -7.65 -7.56
C ALA A 427 21.76 -7.29 -6.35
N GLN A 428 21.58 -6.10 -5.80
CA GLN A 428 22.25 -5.70 -4.56
C GLN A 428 21.52 -6.29 -3.35
N LEU A 429 22.29 -6.56 -2.31
CA LEU A 429 21.74 -7.01 -1.04
C LEU A 429 21.19 -5.81 -0.23
N PRO A 430 20.19 -6.04 0.63
CA PRO A 430 19.49 -7.31 0.88
C PRO A 430 18.53 -7.75 -0.24
N ILE A 431 18.28 -9.06 -0.31
CA ILE A 431 17.18 -9.66 -1.08
C ILE A 431 16.16 -10.20 -0.08
N PHE A 432 14.88 -9.83 -0.27
CA PHE A 432 13.80 -10.11 0.68
C PHE A 432 12.93 -11.27 0.21
N TRP A 433 12.94 -12.35 0.98
CA TRP A 433 11.99 -13.44 0.79
C TRP A 433 10.58 -13.03 1.26
N TYR A 434 9.56 -13.34 0.48
CA TYR A 434 8.16 -13.22 0.89
C TYR A 434 7.67 -14.63 1.24
N THR A 435 7.40 -14.98 2.50
CA THR A 435 7.42 -14.19 3.76
C THR A 435 7.93 -15.05 4.94
N LEU A 436 7.96 -14.56 6.18
CA LEU A 436 8.43 -15.33 7.36
C LEU A 436 7.41 -16.37 7.79
N HIS A 437 6.19 -15.94 8.09
CA HIS A 437 5.09 -16.79 8.57
C HIS A 437 3.84 -16.56 7.72
N GLU A 438 2.98 -17.57 7.65
CA GLU A 438 1.69 -17.46 6.96
C GLU A 438 0.71 -16.61 7.79
N ASN A 439 -0.25 -15.99 7.10
CA ASN A 439 -1.51 -15.58 7.68
C ASN A 439 -2.65 -16.27 6.92
N GLU A 440 -3.90 -16.02 7.33
CA GLU A 440 -5.10 -16.62 6.71
C GLU A 440 -5.21 -16.28 5.20
N ASP A 441 -4.53 -15.22 4.76
CA ASP A 441 -4.60 -14.65 3.42
C ASP A 441 -3.35 -14.88 2.56
N VAL A 442 -2.30 -15.56 3.07
CA VAL A 442 -1.02 -15.77 2.38
C VAL A 442 -0.56 -17.22 2.58
N GLY A 443 -1.05 -18.11 1.73
CA GLY A 443 -0.73 -19.54 1.80
C GLY A 443 0.54 -19.93 1.06
N GLY A 444 1.40 -20.71 1.71
CA GLY A 444 2.46 -21.49 1.07
C GLY A 444 3.79 -20.76 0.84
N PHE A 445 3.84 -19.44 0.99
CA PHE A 445 5.06 -18.63 0.80
C PHE A 445 6.02 -18.67 2.00
N ALA A 446 5.50 -18.97 3.19
CA ALA A 446 6.24 -18.75 4.42
C ALA A 446 7.49 -19.63 4.57
N LEU A 447 8.41 -19.16 5.40
CA LEU A 447 9.54 -19.94 5.92
C LEU A 447 9.17 -20.72 7.19
N THR A 448 8.17 -20.27 7.92
CA THR A 448 7.73 -20.82 9.20
C THR A 448 6.21 -20.92 9.25
N ARG A 449 5.70 -21.82 10.10
CA ARG A 449 4.31 -21.80 10.57
C ARG A 449 4.32 -21.51 12.05
N LYS A 450 3.49 -20.58 12.50
CA LYS A 450 3.46 -20.16 13.90
C LYS A 450 2.07 -20.27 14.48
N ASN A 451 1.96 -20.88 15.64
CA ASN A 451 0.74 -20.82 16.44
C ASN A 451 0.66 -19.46 17.14
N LYS A 452 -0.36 -18.65 16.82
CA LYS A 452 -0.50 -17.29 17.37
C LYS A 452 -0.65 -17.23 18.90
N THR A 453 -1.15 -18.30 19.52
CA THR A 453 -1.41 -18.37 20.96
C THR A 453 -0.22 -18.91 21.72
N THR A 454 0.32 -20.06 21.29
CA THR A 454 1.43 -20.72 22.00
C THR A 454 2.79 -20.20 21.57
N LEU A 455 2.86 -19.45 20.47
CA LEU A 455 4.09 -18.99 19.81
C LEU A 455 5.03 -20.12 19.39
N GLN A 456 4.52 -21.35 19.32
CA GLN A 456 5.28 -22.48 18.81
C GLN A 456 5.54 -22.30 17.31
N THR A 457 6.82 -22.26 16.93
CA THR A 457 7.28 -22.19 15.55
C THR A 457 7.59 -23.58 15.00
N THR A 458 6.99 -23.90 13.85
CA THR A 458 7.43 -24.98 12.97
C THR A 458 8.23 -24.36 11.82
N TYR A 459 9.52 -24.69 11.75
CA TYR A 459 10.39 -24.23 10.67
C TYR A 459 10.25 -25.13 9.43
N LEU A 460 9.98 -24.53 8.28
CA LEU A 460 9.80 -25.24 7.00
C LEU A 460 11.15 -25.48 6.31
N PRO A 461 11.27 -26.43 5.37
CA PRO A 461 12.52 -26.71 4.65
C PRO A 461 13.23 -25.47 4.10
N ALA A 462 12.46 -24.52 3.54
CA ALA A 462 13.00 -23.27 2.99
C ALA A 462 13.65 -22.37 4.05
N TYR A 463 13.20 -22.42 5.32
CA TYR A 463 13.85 -21.69 6.41
C TYR A 463 15.28 -22.16 6.64
N TYR A 464 15.49 -23.48 6.72
CA TYR A 464 16.83 -24.04 6.91
C TYR A 464 17.73 -23.72 5.72
N THR A 465 17.21 -23.84 4.50
CA THR A 465 17.94 -23.42 3.30
C THR A 465 18.31 -21.93 3.38
N TYR A 466 17.38 -21.07 3.78
CA TYR A 466 17.67 -19.65 3.85
C TYR A 466 18.67 -19.32 4.95
N ARG A 467 18.60 -19.99 6.11
CA ARG A 467 19.58 -19.89 7.20
C ARG A 467 20.98 -20.28 6.73
N ASP A 468 21.10 -21.38 6.01
CA ASP A 468 22.39 -21.94 5.59
C ASP A 468 22.93 -21.29 4.29
N LEU A 469 22.11 -20.48 3.62
CA LEU A 469 22.49 -19.78 2.39
C LEU A 469 23.67 -18.82 2.62
N VAL A 470 24.68 -18.91 1.77
CA VAL A 470 25.76 -17.93 1.66
C VAL A 470 25.72 -17.31 0.28
N TYR A 471 25.67 -15.98 0.20
CA TYR A 471 25.71 -15.28 -1.08
C TYR A 471 27.13 -15.36 -1.67
N PRO A 472 27.26 -15.50 -3.01
CA PRO A 472 28.55 -15.39 -3.66
C PRO A 472 29.10 -13.97 -3.42
N GLN A 473 30.39 -13.92 -3.06
CA GLN A 473 31.15 -12.68 -2.83
C GLN A 473 31.07 -11.79 -4.08
#